data_AF-A0A6I5HUF6-F1
#
_entry.id   AF-A0A6I5HUF6-F1
#
_cell.length_a   1.000
_cell.length_b   1.000
_cell.length_c   1.000
_cell.angle_alpha   90.00
_cell.angle_beta   90.00
_cell.angle_gamma   90.00
#
_symmetry.space_group_name_H-M   'P 1'
#
loop_
_entity.id
_entity.type
_entity.pdbx_description
1 polymer ?
#
loop_
_entity_poly.entity_id
_entity_poly.type
_entity_poly.pdbx_seq_one_letter_code
_entity_poly.pdbx_strand_id
1 'polypeptide(L)'
;MLLGGQRQVAALTASYLEQLYREVDGRAPRVDLDFDRVTGRALRDVDPETVYRRPFVEVWSALDKDVAFDVALDRGTHRLETIAKTDLQLARTHTVREVGDDMPRFSYTVRELQGEYDCALCMIASTQRYHKRDLAPIHPGCDCLVKLVTADEDPGQVIDEEKLERIHDAVEDALGTFDRGGRAVDYRKIIIANDHGEIGPVLGFKGQHFTSKTDINLPT
;
A
#
# COMPACT_ATOMS: atom_id res chain seq x y z
N MET A 1 -14.37 -7.60 15.75
CA MET A 1 -14.54 -6.20 15.29
C MET A 1 -13.74 -5.91 14.02
N LEU A 2 -12.44 -6.19 13.96
CA LEU A 2 -11.66 -5.79 12.79
C LEU A 2 -11.98 -6.54 11.48
N LEU A 3 -12.24 -7.86 11.52
CA LEU A 3 -12.68 -8.58 10.31
C LEU A 3 -13.94 -7.95 9.70
N GLY A 4 -14.84 -7.42 10.54
CA GLY A 4 -15.98 -6.62 10.08
C GLY A 4 -15.57 -5.34 9.38
N GLY A 5 -14.56 -4.63 9.88
CA GLY A 5 -13.98 -3.46 9.23
C GLY A 5 -13.36 -3.77 7.86
N GLN A 6 -12.60 -4.87 7.76
CA GLN A 6 -12.05 -5.34 6.49
C GLN A 6 -13.16 -5.66 5.48
N ARG A 7 -14.20 -6.39 5.91
CA ARG A 7 -15.37 -6.71 5.07
C ARG A 7 -16.12 -5.45 4.63
N GLN A 8 -16.25 -4.46 5.51
CA GLN A 8 -16.86 -3.18 5.16
C GLN A 8 -16.04 -2.44 4.10
N VAL A 9 -14.72 -2.36 4.25
CA VAL A 9 -13.83 -1.75 3.26
C VAL A 9 -13.91 -2.48 1.92
N ALA A 10 -13.90 -3.81 1.94
CA ALA A 10 -14.00 -4.63 0.75
C ALA A 10 -15.35 -4.43 0.04
N ALA A 11 -16.47 -4.43 0.77
CA ALA A 11 -17.81 -4.22 0.20
C ALA A 11 -17.96 -2.83 -0.43
N LEU A 12 -17.48 -1.78 0.24
CA LEU A 12 -17.51 -0.42 -0.27
C LEU A 12 -16.61 -0.26 -1.51
N THR A 13 -15.43 -0.87 -1.49
CA THR A 13 -14.50 -0.86 -2.63
C THR A 13 -15.13 -1.56 -3.84
N ALA A 14 -15.69 -2.76 -3.67
CA ALA A 14 -16.38 -3.48 -4.74
C ALA A 14 -17.57 -2.70 -5.32
N SER A 15 -18.38 -2.09 -4.46
CA SER A 15 -19.54 -1.28 -4.89
C SER A 15 -19.09 -0.05 -5.70
N TYR A 16 -18.02 0.62 -5.26
CA TYR A 16 -17.42 1.73 -5.99
C TYR A 16 -16.90 1.29 -7.36
N LEU A 17 -16.18 0.17 -7.44
CA LEU A 17 -15.67 -0.35 -8.71
C LEU A 17 -16.79 -0.79 -9.66
N GLU A 18 -17.86 -1.40 -9.14
CA GLU A 18 -19.05 -1.74 -9.92
C GLU A 18 -19.66 -0.48 -10.55
N GLN A 19 -19.83 0.60 -9.76
CA GLN A 19 -20.35 1.86 -10.26
C GLN A 19 -19.41 2.50 -11.28
N LEU A 20 -18.11 2.55 -11.01
CA LEU A 20 -17.11 3.09 -11.93
C LEU A 20 -17.11 2.33 -13.26
N TYR A 21 -17.21 1.00 -13.21
CA TYR A 21 -17.26 0.18 -14.42
C TYR A 21 -18.56 0.40 -15.20
N ARG A 22 -19.70 0.65 -14.55
CA ARG A 22 -20.96 1.01 -15.23
C ARG A 22 -20.86 2.28 -16.05
N GLU A 23 -20.09 3.26 -15.58
CA GLU A 23 -19.88 4.52 -16.30
C GLU A 23 -19.05 4.32 -17.57
N VAL A 24 -18.11 3.37 -17.54
CA VAL A 24 -17.25 3.01 -18.68
C VAL A 24 -17.93 2.03 -19.64
N ASP A 25 -18.70 1.10 -19.09
CA ASP A 25 -19.38 0.02 -19.78
C ASP A 25 -20.77 -0.17 -19.19
N GLY A 26 -21.79 0.29 -19.91
CA GLY A 26 -23.19 0.26 -19.48
C GLY A 26 -23.76 -1.15 -19.22
N ARG A 27 -22.97 -2.21 -19.42
CA ARG A 27 -23.29 -3.61 -19.09
C ARG A 27 -22.42 -4.18 -17.96
N ALA A 28 -22.09 -3.38 -16.95
CA ALA A 28 -21.31 -3.89 -15.82
C ALA A 28 -22.02 -5.08 -15.14
N PRO A 29 -21.36 -6.25 -15.05
CA PRO A 29 -21.87 -7.33 -14.23
C PRO A 29 -21.89 -6.88 -12.76
N ARG A 30 -22.85 -7.42 -12.00
CA ARG A 30 -22.84 -7.26 -10.55
C ARG A 30 -21.59 -7.93 -10.00
N VAL A 31 -20.87 -7.25 -9.12
CA VAL A 31 -19.69 -7.84 -8.48
C VAL A 31 -20.16 -8.86 -7.45
N ASP A 32 -19.73 -10.11 -7.62
CA ASP A 32 -19.88 -11.16 -6.61
C ASP A 32 -18.53 -11.33 -5.89
N LEU A 33 -18.42 -10.73 -4.70
CA LEU A 33 -17.17 -10.69 -3.95
C LEU A 33 -17.11 -11.80 -2.92
N ASP A 34 -16.17 -12.72 -3.09
CA ASP A 34 -15.77 -13.64 -2.04
C ASP A 34 -14.90 -12.92 -0.99
N PHE A 35 -15.49 -12.60 0.16
CA PHE A 35 -14.78 -11.92 1.24
C PHE A 35 -13.59 -12.71 1.78
N ASP A 36 -13.58 -14.04 1.68
CA ASP A 36 -12.50 -14.85 2.21
C ASP A 36 -11.23 -14.75 1.35
N ARG A 37 -11.34 -14.26 0.11
CA ARG A 37 -10.19 -13.97 -0.79
C ARG A 37 -9.56 -12.58 -0.56
N VAL A 38 -10.29 -11.67 0.08
CA VAL A 38 -9.88 -10.26 0.22
C VAL A 38 -9.88 -9.77 1.67
N THR A 39 -10.11 -10.65 2.65
CA THR A 39 -10.07 -10.33 4.08
C THR A 39 -9.41 -11.46 4.88
N GLY A 40 -9.15 -11.22 6.16
CA GLY A 40 -8.64 -12.23 7.09
C GLY A 40 -7.31 -12.82 6.63
N ARG A 41 -7.26 -14.15 6.51
CA ARG A 41 -6.04 -14.88 6.15
C ARG A 41 -5.51 -14.50 4.78
N ALA A 42 -6.38 -14.21 3.80
CA ALA A 42 -5.95 -13.94 2.43
C ALA A 42 -5.10 -12.67 2.29
N LEU A 43 -5.10 -11.78 3.28
CA LEU A 43 -4.27 -10.57 3.27
C LEU A 43 -2.76 -10.88 3.39
N ARG A 44 -2.40 -12.00 4.03
CA ARG A 44 -1.00 -12.31 4.42
C ARG A 44 -0.62 -13.79 4.36
N ASP A 45 -1.58 -14.67 4.06
CA ASP A 45 -1.52 -16.12 4.29
C ASP A 45 -1.09 -16.53 5.72
N VAL A 46 -1.49 -15.71 6.70
CA VAL A 46 -1.27 -15.97 8.13
C VAL A 46 -2.60 -15.88 8.85
N ASP A 47 -2.81 -16.74 9.84
CA ASP A 47 -4.00 -16.68 10.67
C ASP A 47 -4.10 -15.31 11.38
N PRO A 48 -5.25 -14.60 11.30
CA PRO A 48 -5.40 -13.29 11.92
C PRO A 48 -5.09 -13.29 13.41
N GLU A 49 -5.39 -14.35 14.17
CA GLU A 49 -5.04 -14.42 15.59
C GLU A 49 -3.53 -14.33 15.81
N THR A 50 -2.74 -14.97 14.94
CA THR A 50 -1.28 -14.89 14.97
C THR A 50 -0.80 -13.47 14.72
N VAL A 51 -1.41 -12.77 13.77
CA VAL A 51 -1.09 -11.36 13.45
C VAL A 51 -1.41 -10.45 14.65
N TYR A 52 -2.60 -10.59 15.24
CA TYR A 52 -3.05 -9.78 16.37
C TYR A 52 -2.38 -10.12 17.71
N ARG A 53 -1.61 -11.21 17.77
CA ARG A 53 -0.75 -11.54 18.91
C ARG A 53 0.57 -10.76 18.89
N ARG A 54 1.05 -10.31 17.73
CA ARG A 54 2.34 -9.61 17.57
C ARG A 54 2.49 -8.34 18.43
N PRO A 55 1.46 -7.48 18.57
CA PRO A 55 1.53 -6.33 19.48
C PRO A 55 1.86 -6.72 20.92
N PHE A 56 1.32 -7.83 21.41
CA PHE A 56 1.61 -8.32 22.76
C PHE A 56 3.03 -8.88 22.86
N VAL A 57 3.47 -9.63 21.84
CA VAL A 57 4.85 -10.13 21.78
C VAL A 57 5.85 -8.96 21.83
N GLU A 58 5.56 -7.84 21.19
CA GLU A 58 6.38 -6.62 21.27
C GLU A 58 6.46 -6.09 22.71
N VAL A 59 5.33 -5.99 23.41
CA VAL A 59 5.29 -5.57 24.83
C VAL A 59 6.13 -6.49 25.69
N TRP A 60 5.89 -7.80 25.63
CA TRP A 60 6.60 -8.78 26.47
C TRP A 60 8.10 -8.81 26.17
N SER A 61 8.47 -8.70 24.89
CA SER A 61 9.87 -8.67 24.47
C SER A 61 10.60 -7.39 24.88
N ALA A 62 9.88 -6.27 25.01
CA ALA A 62 10.43 -5.03 25.54
C ALA A 62 10.62 -5.12 27.07
N LEU A 63 9.64 -5.67 27.78
CA LEU A 63 9.71 -5.87 29.24
C LEU A 63 10.83 -6.84 29.63
N ASP A 64 11.05 -7.91 28.87
CA ASP A 64 12.16 -8.86 29.06
C ASP A 64 13.55 -8.18 28.93
N LYS A 65 13.60 -7.02 28.26
CA LYS A 65 14.82 -6.21 28.08
C LYS A 65 14.86 -5.01 29.04
N ASP A 66 14.15 -5.09 30.15
CA ASP A 66 14.06 -4.05 31.19
C ASP A 66 13.59 -2.67 30.67
N VAL A 67 12.84 -2.63 29.55
CA VAL A 67 12.21 -1.39 29.07
C VAL A 67 11.06 -1.03 30.01
N ALA A 68 10.94 0.26 30.35
CA ALA A 68 9.86 0.76 31.19
C ALA A 68 8.48 0.39 30.63
N PHE A 69 7.53 0.05 31.51
CA PHE A 69 6.24 -0.51 31.12
C PHE A 69 5.42 0.41 30.20
N ASP A 70 5.42 1.71 30.47
CA ASP A 70 4.78 2.72 29.62
C ASP A 70 5.36 2.72 28.20
N VAL A 71 6.69 2.71 28.07
CA VAL A 71 7.37 2.64 26.77
C VAL A 71 7.10 1.31 26.06
N ALA A 72 7.05 0.20 26.79
CA ALA A 72 6.72 -1.11 26.22
C ALA A 72 5.26 -1.15 25.71
N LEU A 73 4.32 -0.62 26.49
CA LEU A 73 2.91 -0.51 26.14
C LEU A 73 2.71 0.38 24.90
N ASP A 74 3.41 1.51 24.82
CA ASP A 74 3.37 2.40 23.65
C ASP A 74 3.85 1.70 22.38
N ARG A 75 4.91 0.88 22.46
CA ARG A 75 5.38 0.07 21.32
C ARG A 75 4.32 -0.93 20.85
N GLY A 76 3.71 -1.65 21.80
CA GLY A 76 2.63 -2.58 21.50
C GLY A 76 1.42 -1.89 20.87
N THR A 77 0.99 -0.76 21.44
CA THR A 77 -0.13 0.04 20.94
C THR A 77 0.13 0.51 19.51
N HIS A 78 1.31 1.08 19.26
CA HIS A 78 1.71 1.49 17.92
C HIS A 78 1.74 0.34 16.92
N ARG A 79 2.22 -0.84 17.34
CA ARG A 79 2.21 -2.04 16.49
C ARG A 79 0.79 -2.49 16.15
N LEU A 80 -0.12 -2.46 17.12
CA LEU A 80 -1.54 -2.78 16.92
C LEU A 80 -2.19 -1.82 15.92
N GLU A 81 -1.99 -0.51 16.10
CA GLU A 81 -2.50 0.51 15.18
C GLU A 81 -1.98 0.33 13.75
N THR A 82 -0.68 0.06 13.62
CA THR A 82 -0.04 -0.17 12.31
C THR A 82 -0.63 -1.38 11.62
N ILE A 83 -0.77 -2.50 12.35
CA ILE A 83 -1.38 -3.74 11.84
C ILE A 83 -2.84 -3.47 11.41
N ALA A 84 -3.63 -2.83 12.25
CA ALA A 84 -5.04 -2.55 11.97
C ALA A 84 -5.23 -1.65 10.74
N LYS A 85 -4.45 -0.58 10.61
CA LYS A 85 -4.46 0.30 9.42
C LYS A 85 -4.06 -0.46 8.16
N THR A 86 -3.00 -1.27 8.26
CA THR A 86 -2.50 -2.06 7.13
C THR A 86 -3.51 -3.11 6.68
N ASP A 87 -4.25 -3.74 7.59
CA ASP A 87 -5.33 -4.68 7.24
C ASP A 87 -6.42 -4.05 6.38
N LEU A 88 -6.84 -2.83 6.73
CA LEU A 88 -7.85 -2.09 5.95
C LEU A 88 -7.30 -1.70 4.57
N GLN A 89 -6.04 -1.26 4.51
CA GLN A 89 -5.34 -0.96 3.25
C GLN A 89 -5.21 -2.20 2.36
N LEU A 90 -4.83 -3.36 2.93
CA LEU A 90 -4.71 -4.61 2.19
C LEU A 90 -6.06 -5.11 1.72
N ALA A 91 -7.11 -5.04 2.55
CA ALA A 91 -8.46 -5.41 2.13
C ALA A 91 -8.91 -4.62 0.89
N ARG A 92 -8.66 -3.30 0.86
CA ARG A 92 -8.90 -2.47 -0.33
C ARG A 92 -8.05 -2.94 -1.52
N THR A 93 -6.75 -3.12 -1.32
CA THR A 93 -5.81 -3.51 -2.40
C THR A 93 -6.18 -4.85 -3.02
N HIS A 94 -6.47 -5.86 -2.19
CA HIS A 94 -6.91 -7.18 -2.65
C HIS A 94 -8.25 -7.11 -3.37
N THR A 95 -9.19 -6.31 -2.87
CA THR A 95 -10.48 -6.10 -3.55
C THR A 95 -10.29 -5.48 -4.93
N VAL A 96 -9.42 -4.48 -5.08
CA VAL A 96 -9.14 -3.88 -6.40
C VAL A 96 -8.51 -4.89 -7.35
N ARG A 97 -7.61 -5.76 -6.88
CA ARG A 97 -7.04 -6.84 -7.72
C ARG A 97 -8.12 -7.82 -8.17
N GLU A 98 -8.85 -8.38 -7.20
CA GLU A 98 -9.86 -9.42 -7.44
C GLU A 98 -10.96 -8.91 -8.39
N VAL A 99 -11.55 -7.76 -8.08
CA VAL A 99 -12.65 -7.19 -8.86
C VAL A 99 -12.16 -6.59 -10.18
N GLY A 100 -11.01 -5.90 -10.16
CA GLY A 100 -10.47 -5.22 -11.33
C GLY A 100 -9.96 -6.17 -12.41
N ASP A 101 -9.66 -7.43 -12.07
CA ASP A 101 -9.26 -8.44 -13.05
C ASP A 101 -10.41 -8.78 -14.01
N ASP A 102 -11.63 -8.85 -13.50
CA ASP A 102 -12.85 -9.14 -14.27
C ASP A 102 -13.41 -7.91 -15.02
N MET A 103 -12.68 -6.78 -15.01
CA MET A 103 -13.08 -5.52 -15.65
C MET A 103 -12.19 -5.21 -16.87
N PRO A 104 -12.45 -5.81 -18.05
CA PRO A 104 -11.56 -5.76 -19.21
C PRO A 104 -11.39 -4.37 -19.83
N ARG A 105 -12.30 -3.42 -19.57
CA ARG A 105 -12.19 -2.05 -20.10
C ARG A 105 -11.17 -1.19 -19.34
N PHE A 106 -10.81 -1.58 -18.13
CA PHE A 106 -9.69 -0.96 -17.42
C PHE A 106 -8.37 -1.62 -17.84
N SER A 107 -7.37 -0.80 -18.17
CA SER A 107 -6.08 -1.24 -18.69
C SER A 107 -5.04 -1.38 -17.57
N TYR A 108 -4.99 -0.42 -16.65
CA TYR A 108 -4.01 -0.37 -15.56
C TYR A 108 -4.59 0.33 -14.32
N THR A 109 -3.77 0.42 -13.28
CA THR A 109 -4.05 1.18 -12.06
C THR A 109 -3.02 2.29 -11.87
N VAL A 110 -3.43 3.35 -11.17
CA VAL A 110 -2.56 4.44 -10.72
C VAL A 110 -2.81 4.69 -9.24
N ARG A 111 -1.87 5.38 -8.58
CA ARG A 111 -2.07 5.85 -7.20
C ARG A 111 -2.67 7.23 -7.17
N GLU A 112 -3.71 7.41 -6.37
CA GLU A 112 -4.38 8.69 -6.18
C GLU A 112 -4.07 9.22 -4.78
N LEU A 113 -3.38 10.35 -4.77
CA LEU A 113 -3.01 11.10 -3.58
C LEU A 113 -4.25 11.56 -2.81
N GLN A 114 -4.23 11.48 -1.48
CA GLN A 114 -5.36 11.87 -0.62
C GLN A 114 -5.14 13.22 0.09
N GLY A 115 -3.94 13.78 0.00
CA GLY A 115 -3.58 15.08 0.57
C GLY A 115 -2.61 14.97 1.75
N GLU A 116 -3.07 15.40 2.93
CA GLU A 116 -2.24 15.78 4.09
C GLU A 116 -1.20 14.74 4.55
N TYR A 117 -1.40 13.46 4.24
CA TYR A 117 -0.53 12.36 4.69
C TYR A 117 0.18 11.61 3.55
N ASP A 118 0.24 12.20 2.35
CA ASP A 118 0.94 11.60 1.21
C ASP A 118 2.46 11.64 1.42
N CYS A 119 3.07 10.48 1.65
CA CYS A 119 4.52 10.36 1.76
C CYS A 119 5.21 10.45 0.38
N ALA A 120 6.53 10.69 0.36
CA ALA A 120 7.31 10.78 -0.88
C ALA A 120 7.13 9.56 -1.80
N LEU A 121 6.95 8.37 -1.22
CA LEU A 121 6.73 7.16 -2.01
C LEU A 121 5.33 7.11 -2.63
N CYS A 122 4.28 7.53 -1.90
CA CYS A 122 2.94 7.62 -2.47
C CYS A 122 2.91 8.74 -3.56
N MET A 123 3.70 9.82 -3.43
CA MET A 123 3.90 10.84 -4.46
C MET A 123 4.56 10.30 -5.74
N ILE A 124 5.70 9.61 -5.63
CA ILE A 124 6.36 8.98 -6.79
C ILE A 124 5.45 7.91 -7.40
N ALA A 125 4.79 7.10 -6.58
CA ALA A 125 3.86 6.07 -7.07
C ALA A 125 2.67 6.67 -7.83
N SER A 126 2.27 7.91 -7.53
CA SER A 126 1.19 8.59 -8.26
C SER A 126 1.54 8.99 -9.70
N THR A 127 2.82 8.99 -10.07
CA THR A 127 3.29 9.31 -11.44
C THR A 127 3.52 8.06 -12.29
N GLN A 128 3.16 6.89 -11.77
CA GLN A 128 3.47 5.58 -12.36
C GLN A 128 2.19 4.79 -12.63
N ARG A 129 2.24 3.91 -13.65
CA ARG A 129 1.21 2.88 -13.87
C ARG A 129 1.57 1.54 -13.22
N TYR A 130 0.55 0.78 -12.84
CA TYR A 130 0.66 -0.56 -12.27
C TYR A 130 -0.34 -1.53 -12.91
N HIS A 131 0.07 -2.79 -13.07
CA HIS A 131 -0.83 -3.83 -13.56
C HIS A 131 -1.91 -4.17 -12.52
N LYS A 132 -3.16 -4.31 -12.97
CA LYS A 132 -4.31 -4.60 -12.10
C LYS A 132 -4.13 -5.91 -11.32
N ARG A 133 -3.60 -6.94 -11.96
CA ARG A 133 -3.34 -8.27 -11.38
C ARG A 133 -2.21 -8.27 -10.34
N ASP A 134 -1.22 -7.39 -10.54
CA ASP A 134 0.02 -7.35 -9.75
C ASP A 134 0.10 -6.11 -8.84
N LEU A 135 -1.05 -5.51 -8.50
CA LEU A 135 -1.13 -4.28 -7.73
C LEU A 135 -0.60 -4.45 -6.31
N ALA A 136 0.71 -4.36 -6.09
CA ALA A 136 1.32 -4.51 -4.77
C ALA A 136 0.90 -3.39 -3.79
N PRO A 137 0.69 -3.64 -2.48
CA PRO A 137 0.71 -2.56 -1.49
C PRO A 137 2.05 -1.81 -1.54
N ILE A 138 2.08 -0.56 -1.08
CA ILE A 138 3.32 0.23 -1.05
C ILE A 138 4.08 -0.04 0.25
N HIS A 139 3.52 0.33 1.39
CA HIS A 139 4.06 0.00 2.70
C HIS A 139 2.92 -0.03 3.72
N PRO A 140 3.17 -0.51 4.96
CA PRO A 140 2.17 -0.46 6.03
C PRO A 140 1.67 0.97 6.25
N GLY A 141 0.36 1.18 6.14
CA GLY A 141 -0.30 2.45 6.42
C GLY A 141 -0.17 3.55 5.37
N CYS A 142 0.21 3.26 4.11
CA CYS A 142 0.13 4.30 3.05
C CYS A 142 -1.34 4.67 2.81
N ASP A 143 -1.59 5.98 2.67
CA ASP A 143 -2.93 6.55 2.57
C ASP A 143 -3.42 6.73 1.13
N CYS A 144 -2.53 6.62 0.12
CA CYS A 144 -2.96 6.77 -1.27
C CYS A 144 -3.98 5.69 -1.70
N LEU A 145 -4.94 6.11 -2.51
CA LEU A 145 -5.93 5.22 -3.10
C LEU A 145 -5.41 4.60 -4.40
N VAL A 146 -6.18 3.62 -4.87
CA VAL A 146 -5.95 2.99 -6.17
C VAL A 146 -7.09 3.35 -7.09
N LYS A 147 -6.74 3.86 -8.26
CA LYS A 147 -7.68 4.18 -9.32
C LYS A 147 -7.46 3.28 -10.51
N LEU A 148 -8.52 2.64 -10.99
CA LEU A 148 -8.52 1.92 -12.26
C LEU A 148 -8.65 2.93 -13.41
N VAL A 149 -7.88 2.70 -14.47
CA VAL A 149 -7.78 3.63 -15.60
C VAL A 149 -8.09 2.90 -16.90
N THR A 150 -8.99 3.49 -17.68
CA THR A 150 -9.22 3.14 -19.08
C THR A 150 -8.17 3.86 -19.93
N ALA A 151 -7.61 3.19 -20.92
CA ALA A 151 -6.71 3.85 -21.85
C ALA A 151 -6.85 3.25 -23.25
N ASP A 152 -6.92 4.13 -24.25
CA ASP A 152 -6.94 3.74 -25.67
C ASP A 152 -5.55 3.27 -26.13
N GLU A 153 -4.49 3.76 -25.48
CA GLU A 153 -3.09 3.41 -25.72
C GLU A 153 -2.30 3.30 -24.40
N ASP A 154 -1.22 2.52 -24.37
CA ASP A 154 -0.35 2.41 -23.19
C ASP A 154 0.48 3.69 -23.04
N PRO A 155 0.29 4.49 -21.97
CA PRO A 155 1.05 5.73 -21.77
C PRO A 155 2.54 5.48 -21.45
N GLY A 156 2.96 4.22 -21.32
CA GLY A 156 4.26 3.86 -20.78
C GLY A 156 4.24 3.78 -19.26
N GLN A 157 5.41 3.53 -18.66
CA GLN A 157 5.52 3.31 -17.21
C GLN A 157 5.24 4.59 -16.40
N VAL A 158 5.81 5.71 -16.84
CA VAL A 158 5.63 7.03 -16.24
C VAL A 158 4.50 7.75 -16.97
N ILE A 159 3.46 8.13 -16.23
CA ILE A 159 2.25 8.77 -16.78
C ILE A 159 2.25 10.29 -16.61
N ASP A 160 3.12 10.82 -15.76
CA ASP A 160 3.27 12.26 -15.49
C ASP A 160 4.75 12.58 -15.21
N GLU A 161 5.51 12.75 -16.30
CA GLU A 161 6.95 13.02 -16.26
C GLU A 161 7.26 14.36 -15.59
N GLU A 162 6.46 15.41 -15.86
CA GLU A 162 6.65 16.74 -15.28
C GLU A 162 6.49 16.69 -13.76
N LYS A 163 5.45 16.00 -13.25
CA LYS A 163 5.27 15.83 -11.81
C LYS A 163 6.37 14.97 -11.20
N LEU A 164 6.82 13.91 -11.88
CA LEU A 164 7.91 13.07 -11.40
C LEU A 164 9.19 13.91 -11.22
N GLU A 165 9.54 14.71 -12.22
CA GLU A 165 10.74 15.57 -12.16
C GLU A 165 10.61 16.66 -11.09
N ARG A 166 9.42 17.26 -10.91
CA ARG A 166 9.21 18.19 -9.78
C ARG A 166 9.37 17.54 -8.41
N ILE A 167 8.92 16.28 -8.25
CA ILE A 167 9.09 15.53 -7.00
C ILE A 167 10.58 15.24 -6.78
N HIS A 168 11.31 14.87 -7.85
CA HIS A 168 12.75 14.67 -7.82
C HIS A 168 13.51 15.92 -7.38
N ASP A 169 13.23 17.07 -7.99
CA ASP A 169 13.83 18.35 -7.62
C ASP A 169 13.52 18.71 -6.14
N ALA A 170 12.28 18.54 -5.69
CA ALA A 170 11.91 18.83 -4.30
C ALA A 170 12.61 17.92 -3.28
N VAL A 171 12.82 16.64 -3.62
CA VAL A 171 13.57 15.69 -2.79
C VAL A 171 15.06 16.01 -2.80
N GLU A 172 15.62 16.43 -3.95
CA GLU A 172 17.00 16.92 -4.07
C GLU A 172 17.24 18.14 -3.18
N ASP A 173 16.35 19.13 -3.25
CA ASP A 173 16.44 20.36 -2.45
C ASP A 173 16.38 20.07 -0.94
N ALA A 174 15.58 19.08 -0.53
CA ALA A 174 15.44 18.69 0.88
C ALA A 174 16.61 17.84 1.41
N LEU A 175 17.19 16.96 0.57
CA LEU A 175 18.17 15.94 1.00
C LEU A 175 19.60 16.19 0.50
N GLY A 176 19.83 17.19 -0.36
CA GLY A 176 21.13 17.71 -0.79
C GLY A 176 21.96 16.82 -1.73
N THR A 177 21.67 15.53 -1.85
CA THR A 177 22.29 14.64 -2.84
C THR A 177 21.22 13.79 -3.51
N PHE A 178 21.00 14.05 -4.79
CA PHE A 178 20.03 13.34 -5.63
C PHE A 178 20.65 13.16 -7.01
N ASP A 179 20.68 11.93 -7.52
CA ASP A 179 21.13 11.68 -8.87
C ASP A 179 19.92 11.64 -9.80
N ARG A 180 19.84 12.55 -10.76
CA ARG A 180 18.69 12.69 -11.67
C ARG A 180 18.59 11.58 -12.72
N GLY A 181 19.69 10.88 -13.03
CA GLY A 181 19.74 9.85 -14.08
C GLY A 181 19.67 8.41 -13.58
N GLY A 182 19.64 8.22 -12.26
CA GLY A 182 19.61 6.90 -11.63
C GLY A 182 20.84 6.01 -11.84
N ARG A 183 22.00 6.60 -12.15
CA ARG A 183 23.25 5.89 -12.46
C ARG A 183 24.32 5.99 -11.37
N ALA A 184 24.32 7.05 -10.57
CA ALA A 184 25.05 7.18 -9.32
C ALA A 184 24.20 6.75 -8.10
N VAL A 185 22.88 6.94 -8.13
CA VAL A 185 21.90 6.38 -7.16
C VAL A 185 20.86 5.59 -7.95
N ASP A 186 20.96 4.26 -7.95
CA ASP A 186 20.09 3.41 -8.76
C ASP A 186 18.63 3.45 -8.26
N TYR A 187 17.69 4.12 -8.95
CA TYR A 187 16.26 4.17 -8.55
C TYR A 187 15.54 2.83 -8.70
N ARG A 188 16.12 1.86 -9.42
CA ARG A 188 15.72 0.44 -9.29
C ARG A 188 16.06 -0.12 -7.91
N LYS A 189 16.65 0.69 -7.02
CA LYS A 189 16.85 0.50 -5.59
C LYS A 189 15.95 1.43 -4.74
N ILE A 190 14.98 2.13 -5.30
CA ILE A 190 14.11 3.07 -4.56
C ILE A 190 12.65 2.63 -4.64
N ILE A 191 12.25 1.96 -5.74
CA ILE A 191 11.02 1.16 -5.81
C ILE A 191 11.42 -0.26 -6.18
N ILE A 192 11.75 -1.06 -5.18
CA ILE A 192 11.88 -2.52 -5.35
C ILE A 192 10.61 -3.13 -4.80
N ALA A 193 10.08 -4.14 -5.50
CA ALA A 193 9.20 -5.12 -4.88
C ALA A 193 10.00 -5.86 -3.79
N ASN A 194 9.98 -5.31 -2.57
CA ASN A 194 10.64 -5.91 -1.42
C ASN A 194 9.67 -6.93 -0.80
N ASP A 195 10.21 -8.04 -0.30
CA ASP A 195 9.39 -8.99 0.46
C ASP A 195 9.30 -8.51 1.91
N HIS A 196 8.14 -7.96 2.29
CA HIS A 196 7.85 -7.60 3.66
C HIS A 196 7.46 -8.86 4.43
N GLY A 197 8.16 -9.17 5.52
CA GLY A 197 7.95 -10.38 6.33
C GLY A 197 6.57 -10.52 7.01
N GLU A 198 5.61 -9.66 6.70
CA GLU A 198 4.23 -9.73 7.21
C GLU A 198 3.20 -9.60 6.10
N ILE A 199 3.41 -8.77 5.08
CA ILE A 199 2.41 -8.49 4.03
C ILE A 199 2.85 -8.91 2.63
N GLY A 200 3.99 -9.61 2.52
CA GLY A 200 4.53 -10.10 1.26
C GLY A 200 5.13 -8.99 0.40
N PRO A 201 5.09 -9.13 -0.93
CA PRO A 201 5.64 -8.14 -1.85
C PRO A 201 5.00 -6.75 -1.69
N VAL A 202 5.85 -5.76 -1.45
CA VAL A 202 5.49 -4.36 -1.29
C VAL A 202 6.35 -3.46 -2.17
N LEU A 203 5.84 -2.33 -2.63
CA LEU A 203 6.65 -1.30 -3.31
C LEU A 203 7.37 -0.45 -2.25
N GLY A 204 8.67 -0.60 -2.06
CA GLY A 204 9.43 0.15 -1.05
C GLY A 204 10.83 0.54 -1.48
N PHE A 205 11.52 1.29 -0.62
CA PHE A 205 12.92 1.68 -0.83
C PHE A 205 13.86 0.48 -0.57
N LYS A 206 14.97 0.37 -1.30
CA LYS A 206 15.97 -0.67 -1.01
C LYS A 206 16.63 -0.40 0.33
N GLY A 207 16.72 -1.46 1.15
CA GLY A 207 17.24 -1.38 2.52
C GLY A 207 16.14 -1.11 3.55
N GLN A 208 14.90 -0.86 3.13
CA GLN A 208 13.76 -0.84 4.03
C GLN A 208 13.42 -2.29 4.42
N HIS A 209 13.67 -2.65 5.66
CA HIS A 209 13.44 -4.01 6.18
C HIS A 209 12.08 -4.17 6.86
N PHE A 210 11.35 -3.07 7.08
CA PHE A 210 10.03 -3.02 7.72
C PHE A 210 9.97 -3.70 9.10
N THR A 211 11.10 -3.71 9.81
CA THR A 211 11.26 -4.41 11.08
C THR A 211 11.32 -3.45 12.27
N SER A 212 11.54 -2.15 12.03
CA SER A 212 11.66 -1.14 13.08
C SER A 212 10.98 0.19 12.73
N LYS A 213 10.70 1.01 13.75
CA LYS A 213 10.08 2.35 13.59
C LYS A 213 10.90 3.28 12.68
N THR A 214 12.23 3.13 12.70
CA THR A 214 13.15 3.87 11.82
C THR A 214 13.02 3.48 10.36
N ASP A 215 12.47 2.30 10.05
CA ASP A 215 12.22 1.87 8.68
C ASP A 215 10.90 2.40 8.11
N ILE A 216 10.02 2.98 8.94
CA ILE A 216 8.68 3.46 8.53
C ILE A 216 8.69 4.97 8.28
N ASN A 217 9.57 5.71 8.94
CA ASN A 217 9.71 7.14 8.76
C ASN A 217 10.72 7.43 7.64
N LEU A 218 10.24 7.99 6.54
CA LEU A 218 11.13 8.69 5.61
C LEU A 218 11.66 9.94 6.31
N PRO A 219 12.92 10.35 6.04
CA PRO A 219 13.36 11.68 6.45
C PRO A 219 12.39 12.69 5.86
N THR A 220 11.73 13.43 6.74
CA THR A 220 10.90 14.60 6.42
C THR A 220 11.77 15.70 5.85
#